data_AF-A0A2E0HVX2-F1
#
_entry.id   AF-A0A2E0HVX2-F1
#
_cell.length_a   1.000
_cell.length_b   1.000
_cell.length_c   1.000
_cell.angle_alpha   90.00
_cell.angle_beta   90.00
_cell.angle_gamma   90.00
#
_symmetry.space_group_name_H-M   'P 1'
#
loop_
_entity.id
_entity.type
_entity.pdbx_description
1 polymer ?
#
loop_
_entity_poly.entity_id
_entity_poly.type
_entity_poly.pdbx_seq_one_letter_code
_entity_poly.pdbx_strand_id
1 'polypeptide(L)'
;MLVEGLGNITFVNGLLRIQALTVNTDGKLSESGTIEIPGNRVGEIINALSAGATGISEKLGEAQTPNNDEKPKKESNKKKKK
;
A
#
# COMPACT_ATOMS: atom_id res chain seq x y z
N MET A 1 -13.31 -10.66 7.76
CA MET A 1 -13.68 -10.08 6.46
C MET A 1 -12.40 -9.92 5.66
N LEU A 2 -12.24 -10.67 4.57
CA LEU A 2 -11.15 -10.44 3.62
C LEU A 2 -11.66 -9.39 2.62
N VAL A 3 -10.86 -8.36 2.35
CA VAL A 3 -11.22 -7.30 1.40
C VAL A 3 -10.32 -7.44 0.20
N GLU A 4 -10.93 -7.83 -0.92
CA GLU A 4 -10.23 -8.07 -2.18
C GLU A 4 -10.49 -6.95 -3.19
N GLY A 5 -11.49 -6.10 -2.91
CA GLY A 5 -11.74 -4.90 -3.69
C GLY A 5 -12.56 -3.89 -2.90
N LEU A 6 -12.56 -2.65 -3.41
CA LEU A 6 -13.48 -1.62 -2.97
C LEU A 6 -14.51 -1.41 -4.09
N GLY A 7 -15.78 -1.36 -3.71
CA GLY A 7 -16.91 -1.10 -4.60
C GLY A 7 -17.33 0.36 -4.56
N ASN A 8 -18.63 0.59 -4.42
CA ASN A 8 -19.19 1.93 -4.39
C ASN A 8 -18.68 2.74 -3.18
N ILE A 9 -18.37 4.01 -3.42
CA ILE A 9 -18.00 4.98 -2.41
C ILE A 9 -19.04 6.09 -2.40
N THR A 10 -19.65 6.34 -1.25
CA THR A 10 -20.71 7.35 -1.10
C THR A 10 -20.47 8.20 0.14
N PHE A 11 -20.87 9.46 0.10
CA PHE A 11 -20.86 10.34 1.27
C PHE A 11 -22.28 10.82 1.55
N VAL A 12 -22.88 10.32 2.63
CA VAL A 12 -24.28 10.63 3.01
C VAL A 12 -24.38 10.75 4.53
N ASN A 13 -25.23 11.66 5.01
CA ASN A 13 -25.46 11.88 6.44
C ASN A 13 -24.18 12.10 7.28
N GLY A 14 -23.17 12.74 6.69
CA GLY A 14 -21.90 13.01 7.35
C GLY A 14 -20.99 11.78 7.50
N LEU A 15 -21.27 10.68 6.81
CA LEU A 15 -20.45 9.47 6.78
C LEU A 15 -19.96 9.19 5.36
N LEU A 16 -18.66 8.95 5.21
CA LEU A 16 -18.10 8.30 4.03
C LEU A 16 -18.31 6.79 4.19
N ARG A 17 -18.99 6.17 3.23
CA ARG A 17 -19.25 4.73 3.17
C ARG A 17 -18.56 4.14 1.97
N ILE A 18 -17.75 3.13 2.20
CA ILE A 18 -17.00 2.41 1.17
C ILE A 18 -17.45 0.96 1.21
N GLN A 19 -17.99 0.46 0.12
CA GLN A 19 -18.34 -0.95 -0.02
C GLN A 19 -17.06 -1.79 -0.11
N ALA A 20 -16.94 -2.82 0.73
CA ALA A 20 -15.86 -3.80 0.67
C ALA A 20 -16.35 -5.04 -0.09
N LEU A 21 -15.54 -5.49 -1.04
CA LEU A 21 -15.84 -6.63 -1.91
C LEU A 21 -14.92 -7.81 -1.57
N THR A 22 -15.45 -9.02 -1.73
CA THR A 22 -14.72 -10.30 -1.61
C THR A 22 -15.05 -11.18 -2.82
N VAL A 23 -14.13 -12.08 -3.17
CA VAL A 23 -14.28 -13.08 -4.21
C VAL A 23 -14.92 -14.32 -3.59
N ASN A 24 -16.11 -14.67 -4.07
CA ASN A 24 -16.81 -15.87 -3.65
C ASN A 24 -16.18 -17.14 -4.25
N THR A 25 -16.64 -18.30 -3.79
CA THR A 25 -16.20 -19.62 -4.30
C THR A 25 -16.46 -19.82 -5.79
N ASP A 26 -17.36 -19.04 -6.39
CA ASP A 26 -17.65 -19.03 -7.82
C ASP A 26 -16.76 -18.06 -8.62
N GLY A 27 -15.81 -17.40 -7.97
CA GLY A 27 -14.88 -16.43 -8.57
C GLY A 27 -15.49 -15.04 -8.81
N LYS A 28 -16.73 -14.79 -8.39
CA LYS A 28 -17.38 -13.47 -8.56
C LYS A 28 -17.16 -12.59 -7.35
N LEU A 29 -17.07 -11.28 -7.60
CA LEU A 29 -17.07 -10.28 -6.54
C LEU A 29 -18.46 -10.18 -5.91
N SER A 30 -18.51 -10.19 -4.58
CA SER A 30 -19.70 -9.93 -3.79
C SER A 30 -19.38 -8.99 -2.64
N GLU A 31 -20.41 -8.37 -2.07
CA GLU A 31 -20.23 -7.48 -0.92
C GLU A 31 -19.87 -8.30 0.32
N SER A 32 -18.72 -7.95 0.91
CA SER A 32 -18.24 -8.51 2.17
C SER A 32 -18.60 -7.64 3.37
N GLY A 33 -18.85 -6.34 3.14
CA GLY A 33 -19.27 -5.39 4.16
C GLY A 33 -19.05 -3.94 3.73
N THR A 34 -19.04 -3.02 4.69
CA THR A 34 -18.81 -1.59 4.45
C THR A 34 -17.82 -1.00 5.46
N ILE A 35 -17.01 -0.06 5.00
CA ILE A 35 -16.15 0.79 5.84
C ILE A 35 -16.85 2.13 5.97
N GLU A 36 -17.17 2.54 7.19
CA GLU A 36 -17.81 3.81 7.49
C GLU A 36 -16.83 4.74 8.21
N ILE A 37 -16.67 5.96 7.70
CA ILE A 37 -15.77 6.96 8.27
C ILE A 37 -16.56 8.25 8.52
N PRO A 38 -16.56 8.79 9.76
CA PRO A 38 -17.14 10.10 10.04
C PRO A 38 -16.50 11.20 9.21
N GLY A 39 -17.31 12.10 8.64
CA GLY A 39 -16.86 13.13 7.71
C GLY A 39 -15.73 14.00 8.24
N ASN A 40 -15.79 14.34 9.54
CA ASN A 40 -14.74 15.13 10.21
C ASN A 40 -13.41 14.38 10.40
N ARG A 41 -13.39 13.06 10.19
CA ARG A 41 -12.20 12.20 10.32
C ARG A 41 -11.69 11.66 8.99
N VAL A 42 -12.41 11.87 7.88
CA VAL A 42 -12.07 11.30 6.56
C VAL A 42 -10.63 11.60 6.16
N GLY A 43 -10.21 12.86 6.22
CA GLY A 43 -8.85 13.24 5.83
C GLY A 43 -7.77 12.58 6.68
N GLU A 44 -7.95 12.55 8.00
CA GLU A 44 -7.01 11.91 8.93
C GLU A 44 -6.88 10.40 8.66
N ILE A 45 -8.01 9.71 8.47
CA ILE A 45 -8.01 8.27 8.21
C ILE A 45 -7.39 7.93 6.85
N ILE A 46 -7.71 8.68 5.78
CA ILE A 46 -7.12 8.44 4.46
C ILE A 46 -5.60 8.63 4.51
N ASN A 47 -5.11 9.68 5.16
CA ASN A 47 -3.69 9.96 5.26
C ASN A 47 -2.96 8.86 6.06
N ALA A 48 -3.53 8.45 7.20
CA ALA A 48 -2.98 7.37 8.00
C ALA A 48 -2.95 6.04 7.25
N LEU A 49 -4.01 5.72 6.51
CA LEU A 49 -4.10 4.52 5.68
C LEU A 49 -3.05 4.54 4.57
N SER A 50 -2.92 5.67 3.85
CA SER A 50 -1.92 5.81 2.78
C SER A 50 -0.50 5.66 3.33
N ALA A 51 -0.16 6.36 4.40
CA ALA A 51 1.17 6.30 5.00
C ALA A 51 1.51 4.88 5.49
N GLY A 52 0.55 4.22 6.17
CA GLY A 52 0.70 2.84 6.63
C GLY A 52 0.86 1.86 5.47
N ALA A 53 0.04 1.98 4.42
CA ALA A 53 0.11 1.13 3.24
C ALA A 53 1.44 1.28 2.50
N THR A 54 1.89 2.51 2.24
CA THR A 54 3.19 2.78 1.61
C THR A 54 4.34 2.18 2.43
N GLY A 55 4.39 2.42 3.74
CA GLY A 55 5.44 1.87 4.59
C GLY A 55 5.44 0.34 4.68
N ILE A 56 4.28 -0.31 4.53
CA ILE A 56 4.21 -1.78 4.42
C ILE A 56 4.70 -2.24 3.04
N SER A 57 4.29 -1.57 1.96
CA SER A 57 4.72 -1.90 0.60
C SER A 57 6.24 -1.81 0.44
N GLU A 58 6.88 -0.79 1.02
CA GLU A 58 8.33 -0.64 1.03
C GLU A 58 9.03 -1.83 1.70
N LYS A 59 8.58 -2.21 2.91
CA LYS A 59 9.13 -3.38 3.64
C LYS A 59 8.95 -4.69 2.89
N LEU A 60 7.82 -4.87 2.21
CA LEU A 60 7.57 -6.05 1.39
C LEU A 60 8.50 -6.11 0.17
N GLY A 61 8.83 -4.95 -0.43
CA GLY A 61 9.79 -4.85 -1.52
C GLY A 61 11.24 -5.11 -1.08
N GLU A 62 11.64 -4.62 0.09
CA GLU A 62 12.97 -4.89 0.68
C GLU A 62 13.18 -6.38 0.98
N ALA A 63 12.14 -7.09 1.42
CA ALA A 63 12.21 -8.54 1.66
C ALA A 63 12.40 -9.38 0.38
N GLN A 64 12.21 -8.79 -0.81
CA GLN A 64 12.32 -9.48 -2.11
C GLN A 64 13.62 -9.16 -2.86
N THR A 65 14.53 -8.35 -2.32
CA THR A 65 15.85 -8.15 -2.92
C THR A 65 16.82 -9.24 -2.41
N PRO A 66 17.31 -10.16 -3.28
CA PRO A 66 18.42 -11.02 -2.89
C PRO A 66 19.65 -10.12 -2.71
N ASN A 67 20.23 -10.20 -1.53
CA ASN A 67 21.40 -9.45 -1.11
C ASN A 67 22.59 -9.79 -2.02
N ASN A 68 22.79 -9.03 -3.10
CA ASN A 68 23.99 -9.12 -3.94
C ASN A 68 25.03 -8.11 -3.45
N ASP A 69 25.56 -8.38 -2.25
CA ASP A 69 26.75 -7.73 -1.71
C ASP A 69 28.00 -8.25 -2.45
N GLU A 70 28.33 -7.66 -3.61
CA GLU A 70 29.71 -7.66 -4.12
C GLU A 70 30.20 -6.22 -4.24
N LYS A 71 30.87 -5.75 -3.19
CA LYS A 71 31.87 -4.68 -3.26
C LYS A 71 33.09 -5.18 -4.05
N PRO A 72 33.58 -4.44 -5.05
CA PRO A 72 35.00 -4.44 -5.35
C PRO A 72 35.68 -3.24 -4.68
N LYS A 73 36.77 -3.57 -4.02
CA LYS A 73 37.73 -2.72 -3.33
C LYS A 73 38.24 -1.57 -4.21
N LYS A 74 38.56 -0.47 -3.53
CA LYS A 74 39.50 0.60 -3.90
C LYS A 74 40.65 0.07 -4.78
N GLU A 75 40.88 0.72 -5.92
CA GLU A 75 42.21 0.76 -6.52
C GLU A 75 42.57 2.19 -6.92
N SER A 76 43.47 2.77 -6.12
CA SER A 76 44.12 4.03 -6.38
C SER A 76 45.07 3.84 -7.57
N ASN A 77 44.82 4.52 -8.70
CA ASN A 77 45.82 4.58 -9.77
C ASN A 77 46.29 6.00 -10.07
N LYS A 78 47.59 6.15 -9.85
CA LYS A 78 48.45 7.31 -9.94
C LYS A 78 49.07 7.29 -11.33
N LYS A 79 48.82 8.28 -12.22
CA LYS A 79 49.75 8.69 -13.31
C LYS A 79 49.25 9.86 -14.20
N LYS A 80 49.76 11.07 -13.89
CA LYS A 80 50.58 11.97 -14.75
C LYS A 80 50.26 12.10 -16.26
N LYS A 81 49.98 13.34 -16.71
CA LYS A 81 50.67 14.11 -17.78
C LYS A 81 50.02 15.50 -17.86
N LYS A 82 50.73 16.60 -17.54
CA LYS A 82 51.62 17.41 -18.41
C LYS A 82 50.90 17.94 -19.64
#